data_AF-A0A3D1TIN9-F1
#
_entry.id   AF-A0A3D1TIN9-F1
#
_cell.length_a   1.000
_cell.length_b   1.000
_cell.length_c   1.000
_cell.angle_alpha   90.00
_cell.angle_beta   90.00
_cell.angle_gamma   90.00
#
_symmetry.space_group_name_H-M   'P 1'
#
loop_
_entity.id
_entity.type
_entity.pdbx_description
1 polymer ?
#
loop_
_entity_poly.entity_id
_entity_poly.type
_entity_poly.pdbx_seq_one_letter_code
_entity_poly.pdbx_strand_id
1 'polypeptide(L)' 'PERLRVVVVMCDIQNHSYEEAAVLLGISYDAIRQRHSRARARLDPLVKRFVRDIGHESESDVS' A
#
# COMPACT_ATOMS: atom_id res chain seq x y z
N PRO A 1 -3.45 2.64 -9.92
CA PRO A 1 -4.30 1.68 -10.67
C PRO A 1 -5.09 0.79 -9.70
N GLU A 2 -6.35 0.47 -10.02
CA GLU A 2 -7.26 -0.27 -9.14
C GLU A 2 -6.68 -1.63 -8.71
N ARG A 3 -6.20 -2.43 -9.66
CA ARG A 3 -5.64 -3.77 -9.40
C ARG A 3 -4.42 -3.80 -8.46
N LEU A 4 -3.71 -2.69 -8.29
CA LEU A 4 -2.60 -2.56 -7.34
C LEU A 4 -3.09 -2.07 -5.98
N ARG A 5 -4.02 -1.11 -5.99
CA ARG A 5 -4.61 -0.52 -4.78
C ARG A 5 -5.40 -1.56 -3.98
N VAL A 6 -6.17 -2.42 -4.65
CA VAL A 6 -6.96 -3.45 -3.96
C VAL A 6 -6.07 -4.40 -3.15
N VAL A 7 -4.91 -4.79 -3.67
CA VAL A 7 -4.00 -5.72 -2.97
C VAL A 7 -3.39 -5.07 -1.71
N VAL A 8 -3.09 -3.77 -1.75
CA VAL A 8 -2.64 -3.02 -0.56
C VAL A 8 -3.75 -2.95 0.49
N VAL A 9 -5.00 -2.66 0.09
CA VAL A 9 -6.12 -2.62 1.03
C VAL A 9 -6.32 -3.97 1.71
N MET A 10 -6.31 -5.06 0.93
CA MET A 10 -6.51 -6.41 1.47
C MET A 10 -5.39 -6.80 2.44
N CYS A 11 -4.12 -6.62 2.05
CA CYS A 11 -2.99 -7.13 2.83
C CYS A 11 -2.51 -6.18 3.93
N ASP A 12 -2.43 -4.87 3.67
CA ASP A 12 -1.82 -3.90 4.58
C ASP A 12 -2.84 -3.23 5.51
N ILE A 13 -4.11 -3.17 5.12
CA ILE A 13 -5.17 -2.52 5.91
C ILE A 13 -6.10 -3.55 6.55
N GLN A 14 -6.53 -4.56 5.79
CA GLN A 14 -7.44 -5.60 6.28
C GLN A 14 -6.70 -6.83 6.84
N ASN A 15 -5.37 -6.86 6.75
CA ASN A 15 -4.51 -7.95 7.26
C ASN A 15 -4.82 -9.34 6.70
N HIS A 16 -5.36 -9.41 5.48
CA HIS A 16 -5.50 -10.69 4.78
C HIS A 16 -4.15 -11.28 4.41
N SER A 17 -4.05 -12.60 4.52
CA SER A 17 -2.92 -13.33 3.93
C SER A 17 -2.94 -13.23 2.40
N TYR A 18 -1.82 -13.56 1.76
CA TYR A 18 -1.77 -13.59 0.29
C TYR A 18 -2.65 -14.70 -0.29
N GLU A 19 -2.80 -15.81 0.44
CA GLU A 19 -3.67 -16.92 0.12
C GLU A 19 -5.14 -16.50 0.16
N GLU A 20 -5.58 -15.83 1.22
CA GLU A 20 -6.95 -15.30 1.35
C GLU A 20 -7.25 -14.27 0.26
N ALA A 21 -6.33 -13.33 0.03
CA ALA A 21 -6.50 -12.32 -1.01
C ALA A 21 -6.53 -12.92 -2.42
N ALA A 22 -5.77 -13.99 -2.67
CA ALA A 22 -5.79 -14.72 -3.94
C ALA A 22 -7.16 -15.37 -4.19
N VAL A 23 -7.73 -16.03 -3.19
CA VAL A 23 -9.07 -16.62 -3.24
C VAL A 23 -10.13 -15.55 -3.45
N LEU A 24 -10.11 -14.48 -2.65
CA LEU A 24 -11.12 -13.41 -2.69
C LEU A 24 -11.12 -12.64 -4.02
N LEU A 25 -9.94 -12.48 -4.65
CA LEU A 25 -9.80 -11.75 -5.92
C LEU A 25 -9.83 -12.66 -7.15
N GLY A 26 -9.91 -13.98 -6.98
CA GLY A 26 -9.93 -14.94 -8.09
C GLY A 26 -8.66 -14.91 -8.94
N ILE A 27 -7.48 -14.72 -8.32
CA ILE A 27 -6.18 -14.69 -9.00
C ILE A 27 -5.15 -15.56 -8.29
N SER A 28 -4.01 -15.85 -8.94
CA SER A 28 -2.96 -16.65 -8.32
C SER A 28 -2.25 -15.93 -7.17
N TYR A 29 -1.70 -16.72 -6.23
CA TYR A 29 -0.81 -16.24 -5.17
C TYR A 29 0.36 -15.42 -5.73
N ASP A 30 0.98 -15.88 -6.82
CA ASP A 30 2.07 -15.15 -7.46
C ASP A 30 1.63 -13.79 -8.01
N ALA A 31 0.41 -13.71 -8.55
CA ALA A 31 -0.15 -12.44 -9.00
C ALA A 31 -0.37 -11.48 -7.82
N ILE A 32 -0.80 -11.97 -6.66
CA ILE A 32 -0.88 -11.17 -5.42
C ILE A 32 0.50 -10.66 -5.05
N ARG A 33 1.50 -11.54 -4.92
CA ARG A 33 2.85 -11.18 -4.50
C ARG A 33 3.48 -10.13 -5.41
N GLN A 34 3.37 -10.32 -6.73
CA GLN A 34 3.89 -9.38 -7.73
C GLN A 34 3.14 -8.04 -7.70
N ARG A 35 1.80 -8.06 -7.60
CA ARG A 35 1.00 -6.82 -7.51
C ARG A 35 1.31 -6.08 -6.23
N HIS A 36 1.42 -6.77 -5.10
CA HIS A 36 1.69 -6.17 -3.81
C HIS A 36 3.07 -5.50 -3.78
N SER A 37 4.10 -6.22 -4.23
CA SER A 37 5.46 -5.69 -4.35
C SER A 37 5.49 -4.42 -5.23
N ARG A 38 4.87 -4.47 -6.41
CA ARG A 38 4.79 -3.31 -7.32
C ARG A 38 3.97 -2.16 -6.74
N ALA A 39 2.92 -2.45 -5.98
CA ALA A 39 2.11 -1.44 -5.33
C ALA A 39 2.92 -0.70 -4.26
N ARG A 40 3.62 -1.44 -3.38
CA ARG A 40 4.50 -0.86 -2.35
C ARG A 40 5.65 -0.06 -2.97
N ALA A 41 6.31 -0.56 -4.02
CA ALA A 41 7.35 0.18 -4.71
C ALA A 41 6.86 1.53 -5.28
N ARG A 42 5.59 1.63 -5.66
CA ARG A 42 4.97 2.88 -6.13
C ARG A 42 4.53 3.78 -4.99
N LEU A 43 4.12 3.22 -3.87
CA LEU A 43 3.67 3.98 -2.69
C LEU A 43 4.84 4.52 -1.88
N ASP A 44 5.95 3.79 -1.78
CA ASP A 44 7.11 4.14 -0.97
C ASP A 44 7.59 5.60 -1.16
N PRO A 45 7.86 6.12 -2.37
CA PRO A 45 8.27 7.51 -2.53
C PRO A 45 7.16 8.52 -2.18
N LEU A 46 5.89 8.16 -2.38
CA LEU A 46 4.75 9.02 -2.06
C LEU A 46 4.53 9.12 -0.55
N VAL A 47 4.61 8.00 0.15
CA VAL A 47 4.51 7.93 1.62
C VAL A 47 5.67 8.67 2.26
N LYS A 48 6.90 8.47 1.77
CA LYS A 48 8.08 9.21 2.25
C LYS A 48 7.93 10.73 2.08
N ARG A 49 7.37 11.17 0.96
CA ARG A 49 7.05 12.58 0.75
C ARG A 49 5.97 13.05 1.72
N PHE A 50 4.86 12.33 1.80
CA PHE A 50 3.74 12.67 2.67
C PHE A 50 4.14 12.79 4.15
N VAL A 51 4.91 11.83 4.67
CA VAL A 51 5.42 11.86 6.05
C VAL A 51 6.32 13.07 6.30
N ARG A 52 7.19 13.42 5.34
CA ARG A 52 8.02 14.62 5.41
C ARG A 52 7.17 15.89 5.40
N ASP A 53 6.17 15.97 4.53
CA ASP A 53 5.28 17.12 4.42
C ASP A 53 4.48 17.32 5.72
N ILE A 54 3.94 16.25 6.33
CA ILE A 54 3.30 16.30 7.66
C ILE A 54 4.29 16.72 8.75
N GLY A 55 5.52 16.19 8.71
CA GLY A 55 6.57 16.55 9.67
C GLY A 55 6.90 18.05 9.64
N HIS A 56 6.84 18.69 8.47
CA HIS A 56 7.06 20.13 8.32
C HIS A 56 5.86 21.00 8.71
N GLU A 57 4.62 20.53 8.50
CA GLU A 57 3.42 21.21 9.01
C GLU A 57 3.42 21.27 10.55
N SER A 58 3.94 20.22 11.19
CA SER A 58 4.04 20.12 12.66
C SER A 58 5.01 21.14 13.28
N GLU A 59 6.04 21.58 12.54
CA GLU A 59 7.05 22.55 13.01
C GLU A 59 6.68 24.01 12.68
N SER A 60 5.82 24.24 11.68
CA SER A 60 5.44 25.59 11.24
C SER A 60 4.24 26.18 12.00
N ASP A 61 3.43 25.36 12.66
CA ASP A 61 2.33 25.80 13.55
C ASP A 61 2.78 26.23 14.96
N VAL A 62 4.10 26.22 15.25
CA VAL A 62 4.68 26.57 16.57
C VAL A 62 5.48 27.88 16.54
N SER A 63 5.43 28.67 15.46
CA SER A 63 6.10 29.98 15.36
C SER A 63 5.14 31.16 15.44
#